data_AF-A0ABC9TLM9-F1
#
_entry.id   AF-A0ABC9TLM9-F1
#
_cell.length_a   1.000
_cell.length_b   1.000
_cell.length_c   1.000
_cell.angle_alpha   90.00
_cell.angle_beta   90.00
_cell.angle_gamma   90.00
#
_symmetry.space_group_name_H-M   'P 1'
#
loop_
_entity.id
_entity.type
_entity.pdbx_description
1 polymer ?
#
loop_
_entity_poly.entity_id
_entity_poly.type
_entity_poly.pdbx_seq_one_letter_code
_entity_poly.pdbx_strand_id
1 'polypeptide(L)'
;MGLRFENNIIEDFDVIGTFGKMNFLEVLEIRERDEENNVTEEVEQKNVIIYSEKLNDQVEISISPDFDTSQINYDDEVELTGHVTARGWLYTFKGYNDSVQTEQAFKVRAVGIKKVGAVKPTQAPQPKEKQENKQ
;
A
#
# COMPACT_ATOMS: atom_id res chain seq x y z
N MET A 1 23.29 11.90 -20.65
CA MET A 1 23.95 10.96 -19.70
C MET A 1 23.01 10.78 -18.53
N GLY A 2 22.48 9.58 -18.33
CA GLY A 2 21.66 9.25 -17.15
C GLY A 2 22.52 8.54 -16.12
N LEU A 3 22.42 8.94 -14.86
CA LEU A 3 23.00 8.18 -13.75
C LEU A 3 22.27 6.84 -13.66
N ARG A 4 22.94 5.74 -14.01
CA ARG A 4 22.41 4.38 -13.81
C ARG A 4 23.00 3.83 -12.53
N PHE A 5 22.17 3.61 -11.52
CA PHE A 5 22.59 2.90 -10.32
C PHE A 5 22.52 1.40 -10.59
N GLU A 6 23.66 0.72 -10.50
CA GLU A 6 23.70 -0.75 -10.47
C GLU A 6 23.20 -1.21 -9.08
N ASN A 7 22.28 -2.18 -9.05
CA ASN A 7 21.65 -2.74 -7.85
C ASN A 7 20.83 -1.75 -7.01
N ASN A 8 19.68 -1.33 -7.53
CA ASN A 8 18.72 -0.45 -6.87
C ASN A 8 17.57 -1.17 -6.17
N ILE A 9 17.72 -2.47 -5.89
CA ILE A 9 16.72 -3.31 -5.22
C ILE A 9 17.18 -3.59 -3.79
N ILE A 10 16.27 -3.37 -2.85
CA ILE A 10 16.38 -3.79 -1.45
C ILE A 10 15.55 -5.06 -1.33
N GLU A 11 16.21 -6.20 -1.15
CA GLU A 11 15.54 -7.51 -1.08
C GLU A 11 14.81 -7.71 0.26
N ASP A 12 15.41 -7.29 1.37
CA ASP A 12 14.84 -7.38 2.71
C ASP A 12 14.31 -6.02 3.19
N PHE A 13 13.26 -5.52 2.54
CA PHE A 13 12.72 -4.20 2.88
C PHE A 13 12.09 -4.19 4.28
N ASP A 14 12.53 -3.27 5.15
CA ASP A 14 12.02 -3.12 6.51
C ASP A 14 10.64 -2.44 6.51
N VAL A 15 9.60 -3.25 6.31
CA VAL A 15 8.19 -2.81 6.25
C VAL A 15 7.76 -2.15 7.55
N ILE A 16 8.00 -2.80 8.70
CA ILE A 16 7.52 -2.30 10.00
C ILE A 16 8.28 -1.06 10.41
N GLY A 17 9.60 -1.04 10.22
CA GLY A 17 10.41 0.13 10.50
C GLY A 17 10.14 1.29 9.54
N THR A 18 9.69 1.05 8.31
CA THR A 18 9.38 2.13 7.37
C THR A 18 7.94 2.63 7.51
N PHE A 19 6.96 1.73 7.54
CA PHE A 19 5.54 2.08 7.47
C PHE A 19 4.81 2.04 8.81
N GLY A 20 5.33 1.37 9.83
CA GLY A 20 4.60 1.15 11.08
C GLY A 20 3.34 0.31 10.85
N LYS A 21 2.24 0.64 11.54
CA LYS A 21 0.94 0.02 11.28
C LYS A 21 0.39 0.48 9.93
N MET A 22 -0.27 -0.44 9.25
CA MET A 22 -0.85 -0.21 7.94
C MET A 22 -2.33 -0.55 7.95
N ASN A 23 -3.15 0.38 7.48
CA ASN A 23 -4.58 0.16 7.30
C ASN A 23 -4.89 0.12 5.80
N PHE A 24 -5.65 -0.89 5.38
CA PHE A 24 -6.05 -1.03 3.99
C PHE A 24 -7.03 0.08 3.58
N LEU A 25 -6.83 0.68 2.42
CA LEU A 25 -7.72 1.69 1.86
C LEU A 25 -8.46 1.16 0.63
N GLU A 26 -7.72 0.78 -0.41
CA GLU A 26 -8.31 0.31 -1.66
C GLU A 26 -7.36 -0.55 -2.49
N VAL A 27 -7.90 -1.13 -3.57
CA VAL A 27 -7.14 -1.83 -4.61
C VAL A 27 -7.29 -1.09 -5.92
N LEU A 28 -6.16 -0.86 -6.59
CA LEU A 28 -6.10 -0.36 -7.97
C LEU A 28 -5.60 -1.48 -8.89
N GLU A 29 -6.40 -1.81 -9.90
CA GLU A 29 -6.01 -2.75 -10.96
C GLU A 29 -5.63 -1.97 -12.22
N ILE A 30 -4.42 -2.20 -12.71
CA ILE A 30 -3.95 -1.72 -14.01
C ILE A 30 -4.06 -2.90 -14.97
N ARG A 31 -4.84 -2.71 -16.02
CA ARG A 31 -5.14 -3.73 -17.02
C ARG A 31 -4.36 -3.49 -18.29
N GLU A 32 -4.02 -4.57 -18.97
CA GLU A 32 -3.34 -4.50 -20.26
C GLU A 32 -4.22 -3.82 -21.31
N ARG A 33 -3.57 -3.22 -22.31
CA ARG A 33 -4.23 -2.64 -23.47
C ARG A 33 -3.86 -3.40 -24.73
N ASP A 34 -4.84 -3.64 -25.59
CA ASP A 34 -4.61 -4.26 -26.89
C ASP A 34 -3.89 -3.31 -27.87
N GLU A 35 -3.61 -3.80 -29.08
CA GLU A 35 -2.94 -3.03 -30.15
C GLU A 35 -3.76 -1.80 -30.59
N GLU A 36 -5.08 -1.80 -30.36
CA GLU A 36 -6.01 -0.71 -30.65
C GLU A 36 -6.21 0.22 -29.43
N ASN A 37 -5.45 0.01 -28.36
CA ASN A 37 -5.46 0.76 -27.11
C ASN A 37 -6.75 0.60 -26.28
N ASN A 38 -7.55 -0.44 -26.53
CA ASN A 38 -8.69 -0.81 -25.69
C ASN A 38 -8.23 -1.55 -24.43
N VAL A 39 -8.96 -1.36 -23.33
CA VAL A 39 -8.66 -2.04 -22.05
C VAL A 39 -9.13 -3.49 -22.12
N THR A 40 -8.24 -4.43 -21.81
CA THR A 40 -8.53 -5.86 -21.76
C THR A 40 -9.01 -6.30 -20.37
N GLU A 41 -9.41 -7.56 -20.22
CA GLU A 41 -9.73 -8.16 -18.92
C GLU A 41 -8.48 -8.59 -18.14
N GLU A 42 -7.31 -8.61 -18.78
CA GLU A 42 -6.06 -9.08 -18.19
C GLU A 42 -5.48 -8.02 -17.25
N VAL A 43 -5.24 -8.40 -16.00
CA VAL A 43 -4.65 -7.52 -14.97
C VAL A 43 -3.13 -7.62 -15.06
N GLU A 44 -2.50 -6.57 -15.59
CA GLU A 44 -1.04 -6.44 -15.66
C GLU A 44 -0.43 -6.22 -14.28
N GLN A 45 -1.07 -5.36 -13.48
CA GLN A 45 -0.57 -4.97 -12.16
C GLN A 45 -1.72 -4.74 -11.20
N LYS A 46 -1.60 -5.28 -9.99
CA LYS A 46 -2.49 -5.01 -8.87
C LYS A 46 -1.74 -4.26 -7.79
N ASN A 47 -2.29 -3.14 -7.36
CA ASN A 47 -1.74 -2.31 -6.29
C ASN A 47 -2.72 -2.23 -5.14
N VAL A 48 -2.20 -2.32 -3.92
CA VAL A 48 -2.94 -1.99 -2.71
C VAL A 48 -2.51 -0.61 -2.25
N ILE A 49 -3.49 0.23 -1.90
CA ILE A 49 -3.25 1.50 -1.24
C ILE A 49 -3.46 1.27 0.25
N ILE A 50 -2.43 1.59 1.04
CA ILE A 50 -2.49 1.52 2.50
C ILE A 50 -2.24 2.90 3.09
N TYR A 51 -2.82 3.16 4.26
CA TYR A 51 -2.39 4.26 5.11
C TYR A 51 -1.28 3.78 6.03
N SER A 52 -0.16 4.49 6.05
CA SER A 52 0.96 4.24 6.96
C SER A 52 0.89 5.18 8.17
N GLU A 53 0.80 4.61 9.38
CA GLU A 53 0.84 5.39 10.62
C GLU A 53 2.16 6.17 10.74
N LYS A 54 3.29 5.55 10.39
CA LYS A 54 4.61 6.15 10.58
C LYS A 54 4.89 7.29 9.61
N LEU A 55 4.47 7.16 8.35
CA LEU A 55 4.61 8.21 7.35
C LEU A 55 3.49 9.25 7.45
N ASN A 56 2.39 8.92 8.13
CA ASN A 56 1.17 9.72 8.19
C ASN A 56 0.65 10.06 6.78
N ASP A 57 0.75 9.10 5.86
CA ASP A 57 0.41 9.26 4.44
C ASP A 57 0.01 7.92 3.81
N GLN A 58 -0.53 7.98 2.60
CA GLN A 58 -0.87 6.83 1.79
C GLN A 58 0.34 6.29 1.04
N VAL A 59 0.42 4.97 0.91
CA VAL A 59 1.48 4.27 0.18
C VAL A 59 0.85 3.28 -0.78
N GLU A 60 1.31 3.32 -2.04
CA GLU A 60 0.97 2.34 -3.06
C GLU A 60 1.98 1.20 -3.05
N ILE A 61 1.47 -0.04 -2.94
CA ILE A 61 2.29 -1.24 -2.89
C ILE A 61 1.79 -2.20 -3.97
N SER A 62 2.68 -2.62 -4.87
CA SER A 62 2.32 -3.63 -5.86
C SER A 62 2.30 -5.01 -5.24
N ILE A 63 1.26 -5.78 -5.55
CA ILE A 63 1.09 -7.18 -5.15
C ILE A 63 0.93 -8.07 -6.37
N SER A 64 0.88 -9.39 -6.17
CA SER A 64 0.59 -10.31 -7.26
C SER A 64 -0.75 -9.95 -7.93
N PRO A 65 -0.82 -9.90 -9.28
CA PRO A 65 -2.06 -9.59 -10.00
C PRO A 65 -3.18 -10.59 -9.66
N ASP A 66 -2.84 -11.85 -9.40
CA ASP A 66 -3.78 -12.92 -9.06
C ASP A 66 -4.15 -12.98 -7.56
N PHE A 67 -3.62 -12.08 -6.73
CA PHE A 67 -3.90 -12.10 -5.30
C PHE A 67 -5.37 -11.72 -5.03
N ASP A 68 -6.06 -12.55 -4.23
CA ASP A 68 -7.43 -12.30 -3.80
C ASP A 68 -7.48 -11.37 -2.59
N THR A 69 -8.08 -10.20 -2.77
CA THR A 69 -8.27 -9.18 -1.73
C THR A 69 -9.71 -9.10 -1.23
N SER A 70 -10.60 -9.99 -1.67
CA SER A 70 -12.04 -9.94 -1.39
C SER A 70 -12.40 -9.99 0.10
N GLN A 71 -11.52 -10.52 0.94
CA GLN A 71 -11.71 -10.64 2.39
C GLN A 71 -11.15 -9.46 3.20
N ILE A 72 -10.52 -8.47 2.55
CA ILE A 72 -9.97 -7.28 3.19
C ILE A 72 -10.94 -6.12 3.00
N ASN A 73 -11.35 -5.47 4.09
CA ASN A 73 -12.25 -4.32 4.04
C ASN A 73 -11.48 -3.03 4.31
N TYR A 74 -12.06 -1.91 3.88
CA TYR A 74 -11.56 -0.57 4.22
C TYR A 74 -11.28 -0.45 5.72
N ASP A 75 -10.13 0.15 6.05
CA ASP A 75 -9.60 0.38 7.39
C ASP A 75 -9.16 -0.88 8.17
N ASP A 76 -9.24 -2.08 7.57
CA ASP A 76 -8.65 -3.27 8.19
C ASP A 76 -7.14 -3.09 8.37
N GLU A 77 -6.63 -3.37 9.57
CA GLU A 77 -5.19 -3.45 9.80
C GLU A 77 -4.61 -4.61 9.00
N VAL A 78 -3.55 -4.37 8.24
CA VAL A 78 -2.95 -5.34 7.33
C VAL A 78 -1.43 -5.43 7.46
N GLU A 79 -0.89 -6.60 7.14
CA GLU A 79 0.53 -6.86 6.97
C GLU A 79 0.82 -7.30 5.53
N LEU A 80 1.97 -6.88 4.99
CA LEU A 80 2.48 -7.41 3.72
C LEU A 80 2.93 -8.86 3.91
N THR A 81 2.76 -9.67 2.88
CA THR A 81 3.11 -11.09 2.89
C THR A 81 4.07 -11.46 1.77
N GLY A 82 4.80 -12.55 1.98
CA GLY A 82 5.83 -13.03 1.06
C GLY A 82 7.12 -12.22 1.11
N HIS A 83 7.93 -12.33 0.05
CA HIS A 83 9.18 -11.59 -0.08
C HIS A 83 8.88 -10.15 -0.46
N VAL A 84 9.18 -9.20 0.43
CA VAL A 84 8.90 -7.78 0.22
C VAL A 84 10.16 -7.06 -0.23
N THR A 85 10.13 -6.55 -1.46
CA THR A 85 11.26 -5.84 -2.05
C THR A 85 10.91 -4.38 -2.27
N ALA A 86 11.91 -3.50 -2.28
CA ALA A 86 11.75 -2.13 -2.73
C ALA A 86 12.76 -1.82 -3.81
N ARG A 87 12.30 -1.27 -4.94
CA ARG A 87 13.18 -0.81 -6.01
C ARG A 87 13.18 0.70 -6.05
N GLY A 88 14.32 1.31 -5.73
CA GLY A 88 14.52 2.75 -5.86
C GLY A 88 14.82 3.15 -7.31
N TRP A 89 14.35 4.29 -7.79
CA TRP A 89 14.85 4.89 -9.04
C TRP A 89 15.14 6.36 -8.83
N LEU A 90 16.04 6.84 -9.68
CA LEU A 90 16.31 8.25 -9.85
C LEU A 90 16.08 8.58 -11.32
N TYR A 91 15.21 9.56 -11.57
CA TYR A 91 14.90 10.02 -12.90
C TYR A 91 15.25 11.49 -13.03
N THR A 92 15.98 11.83 -14.08
CA THR A 92 16.35 13.22 -14.39
C THR A 92 15.59 13.64 -15.64
N PHE A 93 14.87 14.75 -15.56
CA PHE A 93 14.08 15.28 -16.67
C PHE A 93 14.26 16.78 -16.82
N LYS A 94 13.95 17.27 -18.02
CA LYS A 94 13.95 18.70 -18.32
C LYS A 94 12.67 19.30 -17.76
N GLY A 95 12.80 20.12 -16.73
CA GLY A 95 11.70 20.86 -16.12
C GLY A 95 11.40 22.16 -16.88
N TYR A 96 10.57 23.00 -16.26
CA TYR A 96 10.24 24.32 -16.80
C TYR A 96 11.49 25.21 -16.95
N ASN A 97 11.51 26.10 -17.95
CA ASN A 97 12.63 27.01 -18.26
C ASN A 97 14.00 26.32 -18.43
N ASP A 98 14.03 25.13 -19.03
CA ASP A 98 15.27 24.39 -19.29
C ASP A 98 16.06 24.00 -18.03
N SER A 99 15.41 24.03 -16.86
CA SER A 99 15.98 23.52 -15.62
C SER A 99 16.12 22.00 -15.67
N VAL A 100 17.17 21.48 -15.05
CA VAL A 100 17.33 20.04 -14.83
C VAL A 100 16.67 19.70 -13.50
N GLN A 101 15.65 18.86 -13.52
CA GLN A 101 14.97 18.36 -12.32
C GLN A 101 15.28 16.89 -12.10
N THR A 102 15.28 16.48 -10.83
CA THR A 102 15.54 15.09 -10.42
C THR A 102 14.43 14.64 -9.49
N GLU A 103 13.87 13.48 -9.80
CA GLU A 103 12.93 12.76 -8.93
C GLU A 103 13.61 11.51 -8.40
N GLN A 104 13.42 11.24 -7.12
CA GLN A 104 13.80 9.99 -6.48
C GLN A 104 12.55 9.38 -5.85
N ALA A 105 12.30 8.11 -6.15
CA ALA A 105 11.19 7.37 -5.60
C ALA A 105 11.57 5.89 -5.42
N PHE A 106 10.70 5.14 -4.75
CA PHE A 106 10.81 3.70 -4.62
C PHE A 106 9.45 3.04 -4.86
N LYS A 107 9.47 1.82 -5.39
CA LYS A 107 8.29 0.99 -5.60
C LYS A 107 8.44 -0.24 -4.75
N VAL A 108 7.51 -0.42 -3.83
CA VAL A 108 7.46 -1.60 -2.97
C VAL A 108 6.65 -2.69 -3.66
N ARG A 109 7.15 -3.92 -3.59
CA ARG A 109 6.47 -5.11 -4.08
C ARG A 109 6.37 -6.14 -2.97
N ALA A 110 5.19 -6.73 -2.82
CA ALA A 110 4.93 -7.87 -1.95
C ALA A 110 4.21 -8.97 -2.75
N VAL A 111 4.03 -10.15 -2.15
CA VAL A 111 3.19 -11.20 -2.77
C VAL A 111 1.72 -10.85 -2.59
N GLY A 112 1.35 -10.33 -1.42
CA GLY A 112 -0.03 -9.96 -1.09
C GLY A 112 -0.14 -9.32 0.29
N ILE A 113 -1.34 -9.26 0.84
CA ILE A 113 -1.64 -8.69 2.16
C ILE A 113 -2.47 -9.65 3.01
N LYS A 114 -2.34 -9.57 4.33
CA LYS A 114 -3.19 -10.32 5.28
C LYS A 114 -3.75 -9.37 6.33
N LYS A 115 -4.98 -9.63 6.79
CA LYS A 115 -5.60 -8.92 7.91
C LYS A 115 -4.93 -9.29 9.24
N VAL A 116 -4.63 -8.29 10.05
CA VAL A 116 -4.07 -8.45 11.40
C VAL A 116 -5.21 -8.44 12.42
N GLY A 117 -5.62 -9.64 12.86
CA GLY A 117 -6.60 -9.82 13.92
C GLY A 117 -8.07 -9.51 13.55
N ALA A 118 -9.00 -10.25 14.15
CA ALA A 118 -10.41 -9.87 14.11
C ALA A 118 -10.61 -8.61 14.95
N VAL A 119 -11.30 -7.61 14.41
CA VAL A 119 -11.86 -6.50 15.19
C VAL A 119 -12.55 -7.11 16.40
N LYS A 120 -12.00 -6.89 17.62
CA LYS A 120 -12.81 -7.13 18.81
C LYS A 120 -14.03 -6.22 18.64
N PRO A 121 -15.26 -6.74 18.62
CA PRO A 121 -16.42 -5.87 18.57
C PRO A 121 -16.28 -4.92 19.75
N THR A 122 -16.16 -3.63 19.46
CA THR A 122 -16.21 -2.57 20.46
C THR A 122 -17.56 -2.77 21.14
N GLN A 123 -17.57 -3.36 22.34
CA GLN A 123 -18.77 -3.36 23.16
C GLN A 123 -19.15 -1.90 23.33
N ALA A 124 -20.32 -1.54 22.79
CA ALA A 124 -20.94 -0.27 23.09
C ALA A 124 -20.91 -0.08 24.61
N PRO A 125 -20.56 1.12 25.12
CA PRO A 125 -20.56 1.36 26.55
C PRO A 125 -21.92 0.96 27.10
N GLN A 126 -21.94 -0.03 27.99
CA GLN A 126 -23.16 -0.42 28.71
C GLN A 126 -23.73 0.84 29.38
N PRO A 127 -25.03 1.12 29.25
CA PRO A 127 -25.65 2.20 30.00
C PRO A 127 -25.45 1.92 31.49
N LYS A 128 -24.82 2.85 32.22
CA LYS A 128 -24.79 2.80 33.68
C LYS A 128 -26.23 2.79 34.19
N GLU A 129 -26.66 1.67 34.76
CA GLU A 129 -27.90 1.61 35.53
C GLU A 129 -27.86 2.68 36.62
N LYS A 130 -28.85 3.57 36.61
CA LYS A 130 -29.12 4.52 37.67
C LYS A 130 -29.42 3.71 38.93
N GLN A 131 -28.52 3.74 39.91
CA GLN A 131 -28.85 3.30 41.27
C GLN A 131 -29.98 4.18 41.81
N GLU A 132 -31.14 3.55 41.98
CA GLU A 132 -32.32 4.07 42.63
C GLU A 132 -32.00 4.28 44.12
N ASN A 133 -31.90 5.54 44.55
CA ASN A 133 -31.65 5.89 45.94
C ASN A 133 -32.98 5.75 46.70
N LYS A 134 -33.14 4.69 47.50
CA LYS A 134 -34.22 4.58 48.48
C LYS A 134 -33.89 5.47 49.69
N GLN A 135 -34.77 6.43 49.97
CA GLN A 135 -34.98 7.03 51.29
C GLN A 135 -36.38 6.69 51.76
#